data_AF-A0A2V9A4T4-F1
#
_entry.id   AF-A0A2V9A4T4-F1
#
_cell.length_a   1.000
_cell.length_b   1.000
_cell.length_c   1.000
_cell.angle_alpha   90.00
_cell.angle_beta   90.00
_cell.angle_gamma   90.00
#
_symmetry.space_group_name_H-M   'P 1'
#
loop_
_entity.id
_entity.type
_entity.pdbx_description
1 polymer ?
#
loop_
_entity_poly.entity_id
_entity_poly.type
_entity_poly.pdbx_seq_one_letter_code
_entity_poly.pdbx_strand_id
1 'polypeptide(L)' 'MSQAGMSFPGILASLTTAPAERFGEAPKRGRIAPGMDGDVVVLAGDPATDVRWFGRVKYTVGAGKVIHSGPARSIDR' A
#
# COMPACT_ATOMS: atom_id res chain seq x y z
N MET A 1 -0.65 -4.79 -13.35
CA MET A 1 0.81 -4.57 -13.14
C MET A 1 1.59 -5.88 -13.13
N SER A 2 1.26 -6.85 -12.27
CA SER A 2 1.90 -8.19 -12.31
C SER A 2 1.74 -8.91 -13.65
N GLN A 3 0.53 -8.91 -14.22
CA GLN A 3 0.27 -9.49 -15.55
C GLN A 3 1.03 -8.78 -16.69
N ALA A 4 1.51 -7.56 -16.45
CA ALA A 4 2.35 -6.81 -17.38
C ALA A 4 3.86 -7.05 -17.12
N GLY A 5 4.22 -8.06 -16.32
CA GLY A 5 5.61 -8.44 -16.04
C GLY A 5 6.31 -7.61 -14.95
N MET A 6 5.58 -6.76 -14.23
CA MET A 6 6.19 -5.93 -13.17
C MET A 6 6.52 -6.76 -11.93
N SER A 7 7.75 -6.63 -11.42
CA SER A 7 8.18 -7.23 -10.16
C SER A 7 7.45 -6.66 -8.96
N PHE A 8 7.41 -7.39 -7.85
CA PHE A 8 6.79 -6.91 -6.61
C PHE A 8 7.32 -5.54 -6.12
N PRO A 9 8.66 -5.29 -6.07
CA PRO A 9 9.17 -3.97 -5.75
C PRO A 9 8.72 -2.88 -6.74
N GLY A 10 8.63 -3.21 -8.03
CA GLY A 10 8.14 -2.28 -9.05
C GLY A 10 6.67 -1.92 -8.85
N ILE A 11 5.84 -2.90 -8.48
CA ILE A 11 4.43 -2.66 -8.13
C ILE A 11 4.35 -1.74 -6.91
N LEU A 12 5.09 -2.02 -5.84
CA LEU A 12 5.11 -1.15 -4.66
C LEU A 12 5.51 0.28 -5.02
N ALA A 13 6.62 0.46 -5.74
CA ALA A 13 7.08 1.79 -6.16
C ALA A 13 6.01 2.55 -6.97
N SER A 14 5.31 1.86 -7.87
CA SER A 14 4.23 2.46 -8.67
C SER A 14 3.01 2.89 -7.86
N LEU A 15 2.81 2.28 -6.68
CA LEU A 15 1.71 2.58 -5.76
C LEU A 15 2.10 3.60 -4.67
N THR A 16 3.40 3.85 -4.45
CA THR A 16 3.90 4.67 -3.34
C THR A 16 4.86 5.77 -3.77
N THR A 17 6.13 5.43 -4.06
CA THR A 17 7.20 6.41 -4.26
C THR A 17 7.10 7.13 -5.60
N ALA A 18 6.77 6.43 -6.69
CA ALA A 18 6.74 7.03 -8.02
C ALA A 18 5.65 8.11 -8.17
N PRO A 19 4.40 7.91 -7.68
CA PRO A 19 3.43 9.00 -7.63
C PRO A 19 3.88 10.14 -6.71
N ALA A 20 4.44 9.83 -5.54
CA ALA A 20 4.90 10.87 -4.60
C ALA A 20 5.98 11.76 -5.21
N GLU A 21 6.95 11.19 -5.92
CA GLU A 21 7.97 11.94 -6.66
C GLU A 21 7.36 12.76 -7.78
N ARG A 22 6.50 12.15 -8.60
CA ARG A 22 5.87 12.81 -9.76
C ARG A 22 5.05 14.05 -9.37
N PHE A 23 4.40 14.01 -8.21
CA PHE A 23 3.52 15.09 -7.75
C PHE A 23 4.18 16.02 -6.72
N GLY A 24 5.48 15.89 -6.45
CA GLY A 24 6.19 16.75 -5.50
C GLY A 24 5.85 16.49 -4.02
N GLU A 25 5.26 15.33 -3.73
CA GLU A 25 4.79 14.91 -2.41
C GLU A 25 5.80 14.00 -1.68
N ALA A 26 6.91 13.63 -2.32
CA ALA A 26 7.97 12.80 -1.74
C ALA A 26 8.55 13.29 -0.39
N PRO A 27 8.58 14.60 -0.06
CA PRO A 27 8.96 15.05 1.28
C PRO A 27 7.98 14.64 2.38
N LYS A 28 6.72 14.35 2.05
CA LYS A 28 5.64 14.08 2.99
C LYS A 28 5.16 12.63 2.98
N ARG A 29 5.13 11.97 1.83
CA ARG A 29 4.53 10.64 1.66
C ARG A 29 5.25 9.76 0.64
N GLY A 30 4.79 8.52 0.51
CA GLY A 30 5.33 7.52 -0.42
C GLY A 30 6.37 6.59 0.21
N ARG A 31 6.83 6.86 1.43
CA ARG A 31 7.66 5.97 2.25
C ARG A 31 7.18 5.97 3.69
N ILE A 32 7.51 4.90 4.42
CA ILE A 32 7.32 4.83 5.88
C ILE A 32 8.65 5.24 6.52
N ALA A 33 8.72 6.46 7.03
CA ALA A 33 9.90 6.97 7.73
C ALA A 33 9.50 8.06 8.75
N PRO A 34 10.31 8.29 9.80
CA PRO A 34 10.08 9.38 10.73
C PRO A 34 9.97 10.74 10.02
N GLY A 35 9.04 11.59 10.47
CA GLY A 35 8.82 12.93 9.91
C GLY A 35 7.91 12.98 8.68
N MET A 36 7.47 11.83 8.15
CA MET A 36 6.49 11.74 7.05
C MET A 36 5.05 11.64 7.58
N ASP A 37 4.08 11.93 6.73
CA ASP A 37 2.65 11.74 7.03
C ASP A 37 2.40 10.26 7.37
N GLY A 38 1.58 10.02 8.40
CA GLY A 38 1.22 8.68 8.87
C GLY A 38 0.23 7.96 7.94
N ASP A 39 0.55 7.87 6.66
CA ASP A 39 -0.27 7.24 5.61
C ASP A 39 0.17 5.78 5.43
N VAL A 40 -0.67 4.84 5.86
CA VAL A 40 -0.37 3.40 5.86
C VAL A 40 -1.59 2.59 5.43
N VAL A 41 -1.38 1.58 4.59
CA VAL A 41 -2.38 0.56 4.26
C VAL A 41 -1.92 -0.78 4.83
N VAL A 42 -2.80 -1.43 5.58
CA VAL A 42 -2.57 -2.78 6.12
C VAL A 42 -3.41 -3.77 5.32
N LEU A 43 -2.75 -4.75 4.72
CA LEU A 43 -3.38 -5.81 3.94
C LEU A 43 -3.67 -7.04 4.80
N ALA A 44 -4.65 -7.84 4.39
CA ALA A 44 -5.04 -9.07 5.09
C ALA A 44 -4.08 -10.26 4.82
N GLY A 45 -3.12 -10.10 3.90
CA GLY A 45 -2.12 -11.12 3.56
C GLY A 45 -0.93 -10.50 2.82
N ASP A 46 0.05 -11.32 2.47
CA ASP A 46 1.33 -10.87 1.91
C ASP A 46 1.30 -10.74 0.37
N PRO A 47 1.28 -9.50 -0.18
CA PRO A 47 1.26 -9.27 -1.61
C PRO A 47 2.53 -9.71 -2.36
N ALA A 48 3.64 -10.02 -1.67
CA ALA A 48 4.83 -10.61 -2.29
C ALA A 48 4.59 -12.07 -2.72
N THR A 49 3.67 -12.77 -2.04
CA THR A 49 3.29 -14.15 -2.36
C THR A 49 2.17 -14.23 -3.40
N ASP A 50 1.22 -13.29 -3.34
CA ASP A 50 0.10 -13.19 -4.29
C ASP A 50 -0.37 -11.75 -4.41
N VAL A 51 -0.25 -11.19 -5.62
CA VAL A 51 -0.64 -9.81 -5.93
C VAL A 51 -2.11 -9.49 -5.60
N ARG A 52 -3.00 -10.49 -5.52
CA ARG A 52 -4.42 -10.30 -5.19
C ARG A 52 -4.61 -9.74 -3.78
N TRP A 53 -3.62 -9.90 -2.88
CA TRP A 53 -3.65 -9.33 -1.54
C TRP A 53 -3.72 -7.80 -1.52
N PHE A 54 -3.24 -7.10 -2.57
CA PHE A 54 -3.39 -5.63 -2.66
C PHE A 54 -4.85 -5.17 -2.65
N GLY A 55 -5.79 -6.02 -3.10
CA GLY A 55 -7.22 -5.73 -3.07
C GLY A 55 -7.93 -6.05 -1.74
N ARG A 56 -7.20 -6.58 -0.75
CA ARG A 56 -7.76 -7.06 0.53
C ARG A 56 -7.24 -6.20 1.68
N VAL A 57 -7.73 -4.97 1.75
CA VAL A 57 -7.35 -3.99 2.78
C VAL A 57 -8.06 -4.30 4.10
N LYS A 58 -7.29 -4.44 5.19
CA LYS A 58 -7.79 -4.54 6.56
C LYS A 58 -7.96 -3.17 7.20
N TYR A 59 -6.98 -2.28 7.00
CA TYR A 59 -7.04 -0.90 7.48
C TYR A 59 -6.42 0.07 6.47
N THR A 60 -6.99 1.27 6.41
CA THR A 60 -6.31 2.44 5.86
C THR A 60 -6.16 3.46 6.97
N VAL A 61 -4.93 3.90 7.19
CA VAL A 61 -4.55 4.97 8.11
C VAL A 61 -4.14 6.16 7.26
N GLY A 62 -4.77 7.31 7.49
CA GLY A 62 -4.42 8.58 6.85
C GLY A 62 -4.08 9.61 7.91
N ALA A 63 -2.94 10.29 7.78
CA ALA A 63 -2.44 11.25 8.76
C ALA A 63 -2.50 10.71 10.22
N GLY A 64 -2.15 9.44 10.41
CA GLY A 64 -2.15 8.79 11.73
C GLY A 64 -3.52 8.40 12.29
N LYS A 65 -4.61 8.54 11.52
CA LYS A 65 -5.97 8.15 11.92
C LYS A 65 -6.49 7.02 11.06
N VAL A 66 -7.13 6.03 11.66
CA VAL A 66 -7.83 4.97 10.90
C VAL A 66 -9.03 5.61 10.20
N ILE A 67 -9.00 5.62 8.87
CA ILE A 67 -10.07 6.14 8.00
C ILE A 67 -10.88 5.03 7.33
N HIS A 68 -10.34 3.81 7.31
CA HIS A 68 -11.04 2.62 6.86
C HIS A 68 -10.68 1.42 7.74
N SER A 69 -11.69 0.61 8.04
CA SER A 69 -11.52 -0.74 8.58
C SER A 69 -12.38 -1.70 7.78
N GLY A 70 -11.76 -2.70 7.18
CA GLY A 70 -12.41 -3.74 6.41
C GLY A 70 -12.75 -4.94 7.29
N PRO A 71 -13.76 -5.75 6.92
CA PRO A 71 -14.01 -7.01 7.61
C PRO A 71 -12.79 -7.93 7.46
N ALA A 72 -12.40 -8.60 8.55
CA ALA A 72 -11.39 -9.66 8.52
C ALA A 72 -11.95 -10.89 7.81
N ARG A 73 -12.06 -10.85 6.48
CA ARG A 73 -12.56 -11.99 5.71
C ARG A 73 -11.39 -12.91 5.39
N SER A 74 -11.40 -14.12 5.94
CA SER A 74 -10.45 -15.19 5.58
C SER A 74 -10.54 -15.48 4.08
N ILE A 75 -9.41 -15.79 3.45
CA ILE A 75 -9.44 -16.54 2.19
C ILE A 75 -10.06 -17.88 2.55
N ASP A 76 -11.30 -18.09 2.14
CA ASP A 76 -11.73 -19.45 1.82
C ASP A 76 -11.37 -19.71 0.35
N ARG A 77 -10.98 -20.97 0.13
CA ARG A 77 -10.19 -21.61 -0.93
C ARG A 77 -10.19 -21.01 -2.34
#